data_AF-A0A328YRW6-F1
#
_entry.id   AF-A0A328YRW6-F1
#
_cell.length_a   1.000
_cell.length_b   1.000
_cell.length_c   1.000
_cell.angle_alpha   90.00
_cell.angle_beta   90.00
_cell.angle_gamma   90.00
#
_symmetry.space_group_name_H-M   'P 1'
#
loop_
_entity.id
_entity.type
_entity.pdbx_description
1 polymer ?
#
loop_
_entity_poly.entity_id
_entity_poly.type
_entity_poly.pdbx_seq_one_letter_code
_entity_poly.pdbx_strand_id
1 'polypeptide(L)'
;MMLRFFLLLLCALCFNRAALADSPALNPNDWNFVLVPSFESQAGKGNNVSPTGLNHALRFGQLLNSVLAGKAAQVRQVYAFTYAGSPSMVPLQTIEPYALLNNFGVSSQSLSQGDASVYNSPAYFMQQLLGNQPRGTYVMAMPPEMIQAMVGSVSNDALALNGTHQYVVLSGQGQPFAVGIYSDGIADDPLFPKVPLPPRSACAQPPVTIQAKAPGGWQPYTEQKVYLVRHVEAHPSGNFENGNYVCQGQWRALGANARLSEIMKRKPDHVFTSNPNNIIGCNGTCSYIRPSLTVAPFAIEHHLPLTLAEFQWNDAIDLAQALFNRASPYFSRAEHGGTILVGWEHAHIEKAVKYLLTGMYRNPAAAAQVPSWSFEDYDSVWELSTDKQGDLTFRNTCEAIPTTALPSTCPAFFQ
;
A
#
# COMPACT_ATOMS: atom_id res chain seq x y z
N MET A 1 -6.11 8.00 -55.80
CA MET A 1 -6.56 8.37 -54.43
C MET A 1 -5.99 7.43 -53.35
N MET A 2 -4.73 6.95 -53.51
CA MET A 2 -4.11 5.98 -52.59
C MET A 2 -2.70 6.42 -52.11
N LEU A 3 -2.17 7.53 -52.61
CA LEU A 3 -0.81 7.99 -52.29
C LEU A 3 -0.73 9.04 -51.17
N ARG A 4 -1.88 9.58 -50.72
CA ARG A 4 -1.94 10.58 -49.63
C ARG A 4 -2.13 9.99 -48.23
N PHE A 5 -2.49 8.72 -48.11
CA PHE A 5 -2.66 8.06 -46.80
C PHE A 5 -1.34 7.53 -46.21
N PHE A 6 -0.33 7.26 -47.04
CA PHE A 6 0.96 6.75 -46.56
C PHE A 6 1.88 7.83 -45.97
N LEU A 7 1.73 9.09 -46.40
CA LEU A 7 2.59 10.19 -45.92
C LEU A 7 2.16 10.73 -44.54
N LEU A 8 0.88 10.58 -44.17
CA LEU A 8 0.36 10.96 -42.85
C LEU A 8 0.68 9.91 -41.77
N LEU A 9 0.83 8.62 -42.15
CA LEU A 9 1.26 7.59 -41.21
C LEU A 9 2.76 7.66 -40.87
N LEU A 10 3.61 8.10 -41.81
CA LEU A 10 5.04 8.29 -41.55
C LEU A 10 5.37 9.57 -40.78
N CYS A 11 4.55 10.62 -40.85
CA CYS A 11 4.74 11.80 -40.00
C CYS A 11 4.27 11.58 -38.55
N ALA A 12 3.28 10.72 -38.30
CA ALA A 12 2.85 10.37 -36.95
C ALA A 12 3.89 9.51 -36.18
N LEU A 13 4.79 8.84 -36.89
CA LEU A 13 5.90 8.06 -36.30
C LEU A 13 7.15 8.90 -35.98
N CYS A 14 7.23 10.14 -36.48
CA CYS A 14 8.39 11.01 -36.27
C CYS A 14 8.23 12.01 -35.11
N PHE A 15 7.02 12.20 -34.57
CA PHE A 15 6.79 13.15 -33.47
C PHE A 15 6.94 12.58 -32.05
N ASN A 16 7.26 11.28 -31.89
CA ASN A 16 7.58 10.70 -30.57
C ASN A 16 9.10 10.52 -30.31
N ARG A 17 9.98 11.01 -31.20
CA ARG A 17 11.44 10.93 -30.97
C ARG A 17 12.01 12.06 -30.12
N ALA A 18 11.25 13.15 -29.90
CA ALA A 18 11.74 14.31 -29.14
C ALA A 18 11.46 14.23 -27.63
N ALA A 19 10.81 13.17 -27.14
CA ALA A 19 10.50 12.97 -25.72
C ALA A 19 10.87 11.56 -25.21
N LEU A 20 11.72 10.81 -25.93
CA LEU A 20 12.56 9.84 -25.25
C LEU A 20 13.65 10.64 -24.54
N ALA A 21 13.34 11.19 -23.37
CA ALA A 21 14.34 11.57 -22.39
C ALA A 21 15.37 10.42 -22.30
N ASP A 22 16.66 10.76 -22.22
CA ASP A 22 17.77 9.79 -22.12
C ASP A 22 17.36 8.65 -21.18
N SER A 23 16.99 7.51 -21.73
CA SER A 23 16.58 6.38 -20.90
C SER A 23 17.85 5.78 -20.29
N PRO A 24 17.86 5.45 -18.99
CA PRO A 24 19.05 4.95 -18.35
C PRO A 24 19.57 3.69 -19.06
N ALA A 25 20.86 3.69 -19.38
CA ALA A 25 21.53 2.55 -19.96
C ALA A 25 21.78 1.48 -18.88
N LEU A 26 20.75 0.67 -18.60
CA LEU A 26 20.81 -0.40 -17.61
C LEU A 26 21.42 -1.66 -18.23
N ASN A 27 22.59 -2.07 -17.74
CA ASN A 27 23.31 -3.26 -18.19
C ASN A 27 23.01 -4.45 -17.28
N PRO A 28 22.57 -5.60 -17.81
CA PRO A 28 22.23 -6.79 -17.01
C PRO A 28 23.38 -7.33 -16.14
N ASN A 29 24.63 -7.07 -16.52
CA ASN A 29 25.83 -7.58 -15.83
C ASN A 29 26.39 -6.60 -14.79
N ASP A 30 25.78 -5.43 -14.65
CA ASP A 30 26.19 -4.39 -13.72
C ASP A 30 25.28 -4.38 -12.49
N TRP A 31 25.75 -3.71 -11.44
CA TRP A 31 24.84 -3.21 -10.42
C TRP A 31 24.04 -2.07 -11.04
N ASN A 32 22.72 -2.10 -10.87
CA ASN A 32 21.84 -1.02 -11.25
C ASN A 32 20.92 -0.68 -10.07
N PHE A 33 20.99 0.55 -9.57
CA PHE A 33 20.11 1.02 -8.51
C PHE A 33 19.24 2.15 -9.06
N VAL A 34 17.94 1.90 -9.19
CA VAL A 34 16.95 2.92 -9.55
C VAL A 34 16.36 3.48 -8.27
N LEU A 35 16.82 4.68 -7.89
CA LEU A 35 16.44 5.36 -6.65
C LEU A 35 15.35 6.39 -6.95
N VAL A 36 14.19 6.19 -6.34
CA VAL A 36 12.98 6.98 -6.57
C VAL A 36 12.71 7.80 -5.31
N PRO A 37 12.74 9.15 -5.37
CA PRO A 37 12.37 9.95 -4.22
C PRO A 37 10.89 9.76 -3.90
N SER A 38 10.56 9.86 -2.62
CA SER A 38 9.19 9.93 -2.15
C SER A 38 8.44 11.07 -2.84
N PHE A 39 7.28 10.76 -3.44
CA PHE A 39 6.44 11.78 -4.06
C PHE A 39 5.69 12.62 -3.04
N GLU A 40 4.96 13.63 -3.53
CA GLU A 40 4.26 14.60 -2.70
C GLU A 40 3.40 13.91 -1.62
N SER A 41 3.69 14.22 -0.36
CA SER A 41 2.94 13.73 0.80
C SER A 41 1.78 14.67 1.16
N GLN A 42 0.74 14.14 1.80
CA GLN A 42 -0.29 14.99 2.41
C GLN A 42 0.33 15.96 3.42
N ALA A 43 0.00 17.25 3.32
CA ALA A 43 0.48 18.24 4.26
C ALA A 43 0.01 17.96 5.71
N GLY A 44 0.88 18.18 6.69
CA GLY A 44 0.56 18.07 8.12
C GLY A 44 0.77 16.68 8.71
N LYS A 45 -0.27 16.09 9.32
CA LYS A 45 -0.20 14.81 10.07
C LYS A 45 -0.34 13.56 9.19
N GLY A 46 -0.47 13.71 7.87
CA GLY A 46 -0.62 12.59 6.94
C GLY A 46 0.68 11.84 6.73
N ASN A 47 0.64 10.51 6.77
CA ASN A 47 1.78 9.64 6.44
C ASN A 47 1.58 8.94 5.08
N ASN A 48 0.69 9.47 4.25
CA ASN A 48 0.40 9.01 2.89
C ASN A 48 0.83 10.05 1.85
N VAL A 49 0.96 9.62 0.60
CA VAL A 49 1.01 10.53 -0.56
C VAL A 49 -0.26 11.41 -0.60
N SER A 50 -0.14 12.61 -1.14
CA SER A 50 -1.31 13.44 -1.49
C SER A 50 -2.02 12.86 -2.72
N PRO A 51 -3.20 13.39 -3.11
CA PRO A 51 -3.77 13.07 -4.43
C PRO A 51 -2.80 13.32 -5.59
N THR A 52 -2.02 14.41 -5.54
CA THR A 52 -0.94 14.69 -6.51
C THR A 52 0.10 13.58 -6.52
N GLY A 53 0.62 13.21 -5.33
CA GLY A 53 1.60 12.14 -5.21
C GLY A 53 1.07 10.77 -5.64
N LEU A 54 -0.21 10.48 -5.43
CA LEU A 54 -0.84 9.25 -5.90
C LEU A 54 -0.93 9.20 -7.43
N ASN A 55 -1.40 10.27 -8.09
CA ASN A 55 -1.40 10.33 -9.56
C ASN A 55 0.00 10.22 -10.13
N HIS A 56 0.97 10.89 -9.50
CA HIS A 56 2.37 10.80 -9.88
C HIS A 56 2.86 9.36 -9.76
N ALA A 57 2.62 8.67 -8.64
CA ALA A 57 2.99 7.28 -8.43
C ALA A 57 2.40 6.33 -9.49
N LEU A 58 1.12 6.49 -9.81
CA LEU A 58 0.43 5.65 -10.80
C LEU A 58 1.05 5.81 -12.20
N ARG A 59 1.27 7.06 -12.64
CA ARG A 59 1.91 7.37 -13.93
C ARG A 59 3.38 6.98 -13.95
N PHE A 60 4.10 7.18 -12.84
CA PHE A 60 5.51 6.81 -12.70
C PHE A 60 5.70 5.31 -12.74
N GLY A 61 4.78 4.52 -12.16
CA GLY A 61 4.79 3.07 -12.28
C GLY A 61 4.76 2.60 -13.74
N GLN A 62 3.92 3.24 -14.58
CA GLN A 62 3.85 2.96 -16.02
C GLN A 62 5.12 3.40 -16.77
N LEU A 63 5.66 4.58 -16.45
CA LEU A 63 6.93 5.06 -17.00
C LEU A 63 8.07 4.08 -16.68
N LEU A 64 8.22 3.70 -15.41
CA LEU A 64 9.29 2.82 -14.96
C LEU A 64 9.15 1.42 -15.57
N ASN A 65 7.90 0.94 -15.75
CA ASN A 65 7.63 -0.27 -16.50
C ASN A 65 8.12 -0.20 -17.95
N SER A 66 7.98 0.95 -18.62
CA SER A 66 8.54 1.17 -19.96
C SER A 66 10.08 1.26 -19.95
N VAL A 67 10.69 1.95 -18.98
CA VAL A 67 12.15 2.06 -18.84
C VAL A 67 12.80 0.69 -18.63
N LEU A 68 12.12 -0.19 -17.89
CA LEU A 68 12.57 -1.55 -17.57
C LEU A 68 11.98 -2.63 -18.48
N ALA A 69 11.30 -2.24 -19.57
CA ALA A 69 10.71 -3.19 -20.50
C ALA A 69 11.76 -4.17 -21.05
N GLY A 70 11.44 -5.46 -21.03
CA GLY A 70 12.36 -6.53 -21.42
C GLY A 70 13.48 -6.83 -20.41
N LYS A 71 13.55 -6.11 -19.29
CA LYS A 71 14.56 -6.28 -18.23
C LYS A 71 13.95 -6.74 -16.90
N ALA A 72 12.66 -7.06 -16.85
CA ALA A 72 11.99 -7.50 -15.62
C ALA A 72 12.69 -8.69 -14.93
N ALA A 73 13.23 -9.65 -15.69
CA ALA A 73 13.98 -10.79 -15.14
C ALA A 73 15.31 -10.40 -14.46
N GLN A 74 15.78 -9.17 -14.66
CA GLN A 74 17.00 -8.63 -14.04
C GLN A 74 16.68 -7.85 -12.76
N VAL A 75 15.41 -7.53 -12.51
CA VAL A 75 14.97 -6.89 -11.27
C VAL A 75 15.08 -7.92 -10.15
N ARG A 76 15.94 -7.61 -9.19
CA ARG A 76 16.24 -8.47 -8.05
C ARG A 76 15.29 -8.24 -6.90
N GLN A 77 14.99 -6.98 -6.62
CA GLN A 77 14.11 -6.60 -5.52
C GLN A 77 13.57 -5.18 -5.68
N VAL A 78 12.35 -4.97 -5.21
CA VAL A 78 11.75 -3.65 -5.03
C VAL A 78 11.73 -3.33 -3.53
N TYR A 79 12.24 -2.16 -3.15
CA TYR A 79 12.29 -1.69 -1.77
C TYR A 79 11.49 -0.41 -1.58
N ALA A 80 10.91 -0.29 -0.38
CA ALA A 80 10.36 0.95 0.13
C ALA A 80 10.98 1.23 1.50
N PHE A 81 11.73 2.33 1.64
CA PHE A 81 12.45 2.64 2.87
C PHE A 81 11.89 3.85 3.58
N THR A 82 11.79 3.74 4.90
CA THR A 82 11.50 4.83 5.84
C THR A 82 12.61 4.97 6.85
N TYR A 83 12.66 6.06 7.61
CA TYR A 83 13.50 6.10 8.81
C TYR A 83 12.79 5.45 10.01
N ALA A 84 13.57 4.74 10.83
CA ALA A 84 13.11 4.20 12.10
C ALA A 84 12.55 5.32 13.00
N GLY A 85 11.42 5.05 13.65
CA GLY A 85 10.71 6.06 14.47
C GLY A 85 9.89 7.08 13.67
N SER A 86 9.88 7.01 12.33
CA SER A 86 9.06 7.86 11.46
C SER A 86 8.29 7.01 10.44
N PRO A 87 7.30 6.21 10.89
CA PRO A 87 6.55 5.31 10.02
C PRO A 87 5.78 6.10 8.96
N SER A 88 5.99 5.76 7.70
CA SER A 88 5.37 6.43 6.55
C SER A 88 5.01 5.43 5.46
N MET A 89 3.84 5.63 4.84
CA MET A 89 3.40 4.90 3.67
C MET A 89 3.93 5.51 2.36
N VAL A 90 4.45 6.74 2.40
CA VAL A 90 4.80 7.51 1.18
C VAL A 90 5.78 6.76 0.27
N PRO A 91 6.91 6.19 0.76
CA PRO A 91 7.84 5.46 -0.09
C PRO A 91 7.20 4.21 -0.70
N LEU A 92 6.37 3.50 0.07
CA LEU A 92 5.66 2.32 -0.42
C LEU A 92 4.65 2.71 -1.52
N GLN A 93 3.80 3.70 -1.26
CA GLN A 93 2.80 4.21 -2.21
C GLN A 93 3.44 4.78 -3.49
N THR A 94 4.66 5.32 -3.39
CA THR A 94 5.44 5.83 -4.53
C THR A 94 5.79 4.72 -5.51
N ILE A 95 6.18 3.52 -5.04
CA ILE A 95 6.73 2.45 -5.89
C ILE A 95 5.80 1.27 -6.12
N GLU A 96 4.75 1.14 -5.30
CA GLU A 96 3.77 0.05 -5.41
C GLU A 96 3.19 -0.10 -6.82
N PRO A 97 2.81 0.95 -7.56
CA PRO A 97 2.25 0.80 -8.90
C PRO A 97 3.22 0.10 -9.88
N TYR A 98 4.52 0.37 -9.78
CA TYR A 98 5.53 -0.34 -10.57
C TYR A 98 5.62 -1.82 -10.20
N ALA A 99 5.67 -2.10 -8.89
CA ALA A 99 5.77 -3.47 -8.38
C ALA A 99 4.54 -4.30 -8.80
N LEU A 100 3.35 -3.72 -8.69
CA LEU A 100 2.09 -4.33 -9.10
C LEU A 100 2.05 -4.70 -10.58
N LEU A 101 2.42 -3.77 -11.47
CA LEU A 101 2.45 -4.00 -12.92
C LEU A 101 3.34 -5.18 -13.32
N ASN A 102 4.32 -5.52 -12.47
CA ASN A 102 5.31 -6.56 -12.70
C ASN A 102 5.16 -7.78 -11.77
N ASN A 103 4.09 -7.85 -10.97
CA ASN A 103 3.84 -8.88 -9.96
C ASN A 103 4.98 -9.04 -8.93
N PHE A 104 5.75 -7.99 -8.67
CA PHE A 104 6.79 -8.00 -7.64
C PHE A 104 6.20 -7.78 -6.25
N GLY A 105 6.80 -8.46 -5.26
CA GLY A 105 6.67 -8.05 -3.87
C GLY A 105 7.49 -6.80 -3.60
N VAL A 106 7.10 -6.04 -2.59
CA VAL A 106 7.89 -4.90 -2.08
C VAL A 106 8.42 -5.26 -0.70
N SER A 107 9.71 -5.05 -0.49
CA SER A 107 10.31 -5.11 0.84
C SER A 107 10.24 -3.72 1.47
N SER A 108 9.21 -3.50 2.28
CA SER A 108 9.06 -2.32 3.12
C SER A 108 9.92 -2.47 4.37
N GLN A 109 10.82 -1.53 4.61
CA GLN A 109 11.77 -1.57 5.73
C GLN A 109 11.98 -0.18 6.34
N SER A 110 12.37 -0.14 7.61
CA SER A 110 12.83 1.07 8.27
C SER A 110 14.33 1.00 8.50
N LEU A 111 15.04 2.05 8.09
CA LEU A 111 16.49 2.20 8.24
C LEU A 111 16.82 3.19 9.36
N SER A 112 17.95 2.98 10.02
CA SER A 112 18.48 3.91 11.03
C SER A 112 19.03 5.16 10.34
N GLN A 113 18.95 6.32 10.98
CA GLN A 113 19.71 7.49 10.50
C GLN A 113 21.19 7.32 10.86
N GLY A 114 22.11 7.57 9.93
CA GLY A 114 23.55 7.50 10.19
C GLY A 114 24.41 7.20 8.97
N ASP A 115 25.72 7.13 9.18
CA ASP A 115 26.71 6.73 8.18
C ASP A 115 26.89 5.20 8.13
N ALA A 116 27.87 4.71 7.36
CA ALA A 116 28.12 3.28 7.19
C ALA A 116 28.50 2.52 8.48
N SER A 117 28.91 3.22 9.55
CA SER A 117 29.20 2.61 10.86
C SER A 117 27.95 2.34 11.69
N VAL A 118 26.85 3.05 11.40
CA VAL A 118 25.57 2.86 12.08
C VAL A 118 24.86 1.65 11.47
N TYR A 119 24.56 0.66 12.31
CA TYR A 119 23.84 -0.53 11.90
C TYR A 119 22.49 -0.17 11.25
N ASN A 120 22.23 -0.79 10.09
CA ASN A 120 21.03 -0.60 9.30
C ASN A 120 20.80 0.84 8.82
N SER A 121 21.85 1.65 8.69
CA SER A 121 21.79 2.92 7.98
C SER A 121 21.68 2.73 6.46
N PRO A 122 21.34 3.78 5.69
CA PRO A 122 21.29 3.68 4.23
C PRO A 122 22.64 3.26 3.61
N ALA A 123 23.74 3.83 4.11
CA ALA A 123 25.08 3.48 3.67
C ALA A 123 25.48 2.05 4.08
N TYR A 124 25.17 1.65 5.32
CA TYR A 124 25.40 0.28 5.79
C TYR A 124 24.62 -0.73 4.94
N PHE A 125 23.34 -0.46 4.68
CA PHE A 125 22.47 -1.30 3.85
C PHE A 125 23.05 -1.49 2.45
N MET A 126 23.51 -0.41 1.81
CA MET A 126 24.15 -0.50 0.49
C MET A 126 25.37 -1.41 0.50
N GLN A 127 26.23 -1.33 1.53
CA GLN A 127 27.40 -2.23 1.63
C GLN A 127 26.98 -3.69 1.86
N GLN A 128 25.95 -3.94 2.67
CA GLN A 128 25.41 -5.30 2.86
C GLN A 128 24.82 -5.86 1.57
N LEU A 129 24.13 -5.03 0.79
CA LEU A 129 23.55 -5.44 -0.48
C LEU A 129 24.65 -5.82 -1.48
N LEU A 130 25.68 -5.00 -1.61
CA LEU A 130 26.81 -5.24 -2.52
C LEU A 130 27.64 -6.47 -2.12
N GLY A 131 27.76 -6.76 -0.82
CA GLY A 131 28.52 -7.90 -0.33
C GLY A 131 27.78 -9.24 -0.39
N ASN A 132 26.44 -9.22 -0.32
CA ASN A 132 25.66 -10.44 -0.07
C ASN A 132 24.63 -10.77 -1.17
N GLN A 133 24.44 -9.90 -2.17
CA GLN A 133 23.44 -10.12 -3.22
C GLN A 133 24.08 -10.16 -4.61
N PRO A 134 23.44 -10.80 -5.60
CA PRO A 134 23.95 -10.82 -6.97
C PRO A 134 23.70 -9.50 -7.69
N ARG A 135 24.54 -9.19 -8.69
CA ARG A 135 24.29 -8.07 -9.60
C ARG A 135 22.93 -8.18 -10.31
N GLY A 136 22.40 -7.02 -10.66
CA GLY A 136 21.11 -6.85 -11.30
C GLY A 136 20.52 -5.48 -10.96
N THR A 137 19.21 -5.35 -11.16
CA THR A 137 18.48 -4.11 -10.93
C THR A 137 17.76 -4.14 -9.59
N TYR A 138 17.98 -3.12 -8.78
CA TYR A 138 17.27 -2.87 -7.54
C TYR A 138 16.51 -1.57 -7.68
N VAL A 139 15.21 -1.62 -7.39
CA VAL A 139 14.34 -0.43 -7.46
C VAL A 139 14.01 -0.04 -6.03
N MET A 140 14.28 1.21 -5.65
CA MET A 140 14.22 1.63 -4.25
C MET A 140 13.52 2.98 -4.15
N ALA A 141 12.36 3.02 -3.48
CA ALA A 141 11.73 4.28 -3.10
C ALA A 141 12.06 4.66 -1.66
N MET A 142 12.41 5.93 -1.44
CA MET A 142 12.83 6.43 -0.13
C MET A 142 12.78 7.97 -0.06
N PRO A 143 12.91 8.57 1.14
CA PRO A 143 13.04 10.02 1.27
C PRO A 143 14.30 10.58 0.54
N PRO A 144 14.26 11.81 -0.02
CA PRO A 144 15.38 12.38 -0.77
C PRO A 144 16.71 12.41 -0.02
N GLU A 145 16.69 12.70 1.28
CA GLU A 145 17.87 12.71 2.16
C GLU A 145 18.50 11.32 2.30
N MET A 146 17.68 10.26 2.22
CA MET A 146 18.15 8.88 2.24
C MET A 146 18.86 8.53 0.92
N ILE A 147 18.33 9.02 -0.22
CA ILE A 147 19.00 8.88 -1.53
C ILE A 147 20.37 9.54 -1.48
N GLN A 148 20.46 10.78 -0.98
CA GLN A 148 21.74 11.50 -0.85
C GLN A 148 22.75 10.73 0.00
N ALA A 149 22.31 10.18 1.14
CA ALA A 149 23.15 9.35 2.00
C ALA A 149 23.63 8.06 1.31
N MET A 150 22.74 7.38 0.57
CA MET A 150 23.11 6.18 -0.20
C MET A 150 24.10 6.51 -1.32
N VAL A 151 23.80 7.49 -2.16
CA VAL A 151 24.65 7.89 -3.30
C VAL A 151 26.04 8.33 -2.82
N GLY A 152 26.11 9.17 -1.78
CA GLY A 152 27.38 9.63 -1.22
C GLY A 152 28.24 8.52 -0.61
N SER A 153 27.67 7.34 -0.34
CA SER A 153 28.41 6.19 0.20
C SER A 153 29.01 5.28 -0.86
N VAL A 154 28.60 5.42 -2.13
CA VAL A 154 29.00 4.51 -3.23
C VAL A 154 29.38 5.23 -4.53
N SER A 155 29.38 6.56 -4.54
CA SER A 155 29.79 7.39 -5.67
C SER A 155 30.61 8.60 -5.21
N ASN A 156 31.35 9.20 -6.14
CA ASN A 156 32.11 10.43 -5.92
C ASN A 156 31.31 11.70 -6.22
N ASP A 157 30.12 11.56 -6.82
CA ASP A 157 29.32 12.69 -7.27
C ASP A 157 28.45 13.25 -6.13
N ALA A 158 28.39 14.58 -6.03
CA ALA A 158 27.44 15.26 -5.17
C ALA A 158 26.05 15.23 -5.82
N LEU A 159 25.06 14.68 -5.13
CA LEU A 159 23.68 14.62 -5.61
C LEU A 159 22.85 15.80 -5.08
N ALA A 160 22.25 16.57 -5.99
CA ALA A 160 21.19 17.53 -5.67
C ALA A 160 19.93 17.16 -6.45
N LEU A 161 18.86 16.81 -5.73
CA LEU A 161 17.54 16.55 -6.31
C LEU A 161 16.71 17.83 -6.29
N ASN A 162 16.18 18.22 -7.44
CA ASN A 162 15.38 19.44 -7.62
C ASN A 162 13.89 19.07 -7.68
N GLY A 163 13.36 18.59 -6.56
CA GLY A 163 11.94 18.23 -6.41
C GLY A 163 11.62 16.77 -6.66
N THR A 164 10.33 16.47 -6.85
CA THR A 164 9.75 15.11 -6.92
C THR A 164 9.73 14.51 -8.32
N HIS A 165 10.01 15.28 -9.37
CA HIS A 165 9.94 14.84 -10.78
C HIS A 165 11.25 14.28 -11.33
N GLN A 166 12.12 13.82 -10.42
CA GLN A 166 13.42 13.28 -10.76
C GLN A 166 13.64 11.94 -10.10
N TYR A 167 14.34 11.04 -10.78
CA TYR A 167 14.85 9.80 -10.19
C TYR A 167 16.31 9.62 -10.53
N VAL A 168 17.01 8.82 -9.73
CA VAL A 168 18.45 8.60 -9.86
C VAL A 168 18.71 7.17 -10.32
N VAL A 169 19.66 6.99 -11.21
CA VAL A 169 20.22 5.67 -11.50
C VAL A 169 21.69 5.66 -11.17
N LEU A 170 22.07 4.70 -10.32
CA LEU A 170 23.46 4.33 -10.11
C LEU A 170 23.76 3.08 -10.93
N SER A 171 24.85 3.07 -11.71
CA SER A 171 25.25 1.87 -12.44
C SER A 171 26.77 1.64 -12.51
N GLY A 172 27.15 0.38 -12.61
CA GLY A 172 28.53 -0.04 -12.87
C GLY A 172 28.87 -1.44 -12.34
N GLN A 173 30.05 -1.94 -12.72
CA GLN A 173 30.53 -3.25 -12.25
C GLN A 173 31.04 -3.22 -10.80
N GLY A 174 31.39 -2.03 -10.29
CA GLY A 174 31.87 -1.81 -8.93
C GLY A 174 31.87 -0.32 -8.61
N GLN A 175 32.21 0.00 -7.36
CA GLN A 175 32.31 1.39 -6.90
C GLN A 175 33.57 2.08 -7.47
N PRO A 176 33.56 3.41 -7.68
CA PRO A 176 32.39 4.29 -7.55
C PRO A 176 31.41 4.08 -8.70
N PHE A 177 30.10 4.10 -8.41
CA PHE A 177 29.08 3.99 -9.45
C PHE A 177 28.88 5.31 -10.20
N ALA A 178 28.59 5.20 -11.50
CA ALA A 178 28.15 6.35 -12.30
C ALA A 178 26.76 6.79 -11.85
N VAL A 179 26.55 8.10 -11.72
CA VAL A 179 25.27 8.69 -11.31
C VAL A 179 24.60 9.36 -12.50
N GLY A 180 23.37 8.94 -12.81
CA GLY A 180 22.50 9.64 -13.74
C GLY A 180 21.26 10.18 -13.03
N ILE A 181 20.87 11.42 -13.33
CA ILE A 181 19.63 12.03 -12.84
C ILE A 181 18.69 12.19 -14.03
N TYR A 182 17.47 11.71 -13.89
CA TYR A 182 16.50 11.64 -14.98
C TYR A 182 15.24 12.37 -14.56
N SER A 183 14.69 13.19 -15.46
CA SER A 183 13.34 13.75 -15.30
C SER A 183 12.31 12.70 -15.72
N ASP A 184 11.21 12.59 -14.97
CA ASP A 184 10.10 11.72 -15.35
C ASP A 184 9.10 12.37 -16.33
N GLY A 185 9.12 13.70 -16.45
CA GLY A 185 8.21 14.46 -17.31
C GLY A 185 6.73 14.33 -16.95
N ILE A 186 6.39 13.88 -15.75
CA ILE A 186 5.00 13.69 -15.30
C ILE A 186 4.47 15.02 -14.76
N ALA A 187 3.36 15.50 -15.32
CA ALA A 187 2.67 16.67 -14.80
C ALA A 187 1.89 16.37 -13.51
N ASP A 188 1.86 17.34 -12.60
CA ASP A 188 1.07 17.29 -11.38
C ASP A 188 -0.44 17.22 -11.68
N ASP A 189 -1.15 16.42 -10.90
CA ASP A 189 -2.61 16.31 -10.96
C ASP A 189 -3.20 16.16 -9.55
N PRO A 190 -3.82 17.22 -9.00
CA PRO A 190 -4.30 17.22 -7.62
C PRO A 190 -5.63 16.47 -7.44
N LEU A 191 -6.25 15.96 -8.51
CA LEU A 191 -7.55 15.29 -8.41
C LEU A 191 -7.38 13.82 -8.09
N PHE A 192 -8.07 13.32 -7.06
CA PHE A 192 -8.02 11.88 -6.75
C PHE A 192 -8.39 11.03 -7.99
N PRO A 193 -7.58 10.00 -8.34
CA PRO A 193 -7.80 9.18 -9.53
C PRO A 193 -9.11 8.41 -9.42
N LYS A 194 -9.98 8.56 -10.42
CA LYS A 194 -11.26 7.84 -10.48
C LYS A 194 -11.15 6.66 -11.44
N VAL A 195 -11.48 5.48 -10.94
CA VAL A 195 -11.61 4.26 -11.77
C VAL A 195 -13.07 3.79 -11.79
N PRO A 196 -13.62 3.43 -12.96
CA PRO A 196 -14.97 2.86 -13.02
C PRO A 196 -15.02 1.50 -12.34
N LEU A 197 -16.06 1.29 -11.53
CA LEU A 197 -16.41 -0.02 -10.98
C LEU A 197 -17.55 -0.67 -11.79
N PRO A 198 -17.61 -2.01 -11.82
CA PRO A 198 -18.74 -2.72 -12.41
C PRO A 198 -20.07 -2.38 -11.72
N PRO A 199 -21.22 -2.68 -12.36
CA PRO A 199 -22.53 -2.59 -11.71
C PRO A 199 -22.58 -3.39 -10.41
N ARG A 200 -23.41 -2.94 -9.48
CA ARG A 200 -23.53 -3.58 -8.17
C ARG A 200 -24.04 -5.02 -8.28
N SER A 201 -23.46 -5.91 -7.47
CA SER A 201 -23.96 -7.27 -7.26
C SER A 201 -24.58 -7.43 -5.87
N ALA A 202 -25.28 -8.55 -5.65
CA ALA A 202 -25.71 -8.92 -4.31
C ALA A 202 -24.50 -9.28 -3.44
N CYS A 203 -24.60 -9.08 -2.12
CA CYS A 203 -23.58 -9.51 -1.17
C CYS A 203 -23.46 -11.04 -1.15
N ALA A 204 -22.23 -11.54 -1.10
CA ALA A 204 -21.95 -12.98 -1.02
C ALA A 204 -22.43 -13.57 0.32
N GLN A 205 -22.24 -12.84 1.43
CA GLN A 205 -22.70 -13.25 2.75
C GLN A 205 -24.13 -12.76 3.02
N PRO A 206 -25.04 -13.63 3.51
CA PRO A 206 -26.34 -13.18 3.98
C PRO A 206 -26.17 -12.24 5.18
N PRO A 207 -27.03 -11.23 5.36
CA PRO A 207 -26.97 -10.35 6.52
C PRO A 207 -27.24 -11.09 7.83
N VAL A 208 -26.37 -10.86 8.81
CA VAL A 208 -26.46 -11.37 10.18
C VAL A 208 -26.39 -10.18 11.13
N THR A 209 -27.08 -10.28 12.27
CA THR A 209 -26.95 -9.33 13.38
C THR A 209 -26.73 -10.11 14.66
N ILE A 210 -25.64 -9.80 15.37
CA ILE A 210 -25.27 -10.45 16.63
C ILE A 210 -25.14 -9.38 17.69
N GLN A 211 -25.66 -9.65 18.88
CA GLN A 211 -25.59 -8.73 20.02
C GLN A 211 -24.87 -9.37 21.20
N ALA A 212 -24.06 -8.58 21.91
CA ALA A 212 -23.41 -9.00 23.14
C ALA A 212 -23.42 -7.87 24.17
N LYS A 213 -23.81 -8.20 25.40
CA LYS A 213 -23.84 -7.26 26.52
C LYS A 213 -22.44 -7.04 27.09
N ALA A 214 -22.07 -5.80 27.35
CA ALA A 214 -20.80 -5.50 28.00
C ALA A 214 -20.75 -6.13 29.40
N PRO A 215 -19.70 -6.91 29.75
CA PRO A 215 -19.54 -7.44 31.09
C PRO A 215 -19.40 -6.35 32.15
N GLY A 216 -19.97 -6.58 33.34
CA GLY A 216 -19.83 -5.65 34.46
C GLY A 216 -18.36 -5.42 34.85
N GLY A 217 -18.00 -4.16 35.10
CA GLY A 217 -16.65 -3.75 35.51
C GLY A 217 -15.64 -3.56 34.37
N TRP A 218 -15.97 -3.97 33.14
CA TRP A 218 -15.18 -3.62 31.95
C TRP A 218 -15.72 -2.34 31.31
N GLN A 219 -14.82 -1.48 30.84
CA GLN A 219 -15.15 -0.19 30.22
C GLN A 219 -14.70 -0.22 28.75
N PRO A 220 -15.53 -0.73 27.83
CA PRO A 220 -15.26 -0.61 26.40
C PRO A 220 -15.35 0.85 25.94
N TYR A 221 -14.88 1.12 24.72
CA TYR A 221 -15.29 2.33 24.02
C TYR A 221 -16.81 2.34 23.83
N THR A 222 -17.46 3.49 24.04
CA THR A 222 -18.91 3.65 23.86
C THR A 222 -19.20 4.51 22.64
N GLU A 223 -20.38 4.32 22.05
CA GLU A 223 -20.82 5.04 20.84
C GLU A 223 -19.82 4.91 19.66
N GLN A 224 -19.07 3.81 19.60
CA GLN A 224 -18.06 3.56 18.58
C GLN A 224 -18.64 2.79 17.39
N LYS A 225 -18.08 3.01 16.20
CA LYS A 225 -18.26 2.16 15.02
C LYS A 225 -16.93 1.78 14.41
N VAL A 226 -16.74 0.48 14.18
CA VAL A 226 -15.59 -0.10 13.49
C VAL A 226 -16.09 -0.81 12.24
N TYR A 227 -15.60 -0.39 11.09
CA TYR A 227 -15.85 -1.01 9.80
C TYR A 227 -14.59 -1.77 9.39
N LEU A 228 -14.67 -3.10 9.42
CA LEU A 228 -13.59 -4.00 9.02
C LEU A 228 -13.79 -4.38 7.56
N VAL A 229 -12.77 -4.14 6.76
CA VAL A 229 -12.63 -4.64 5.39
C VAL A 229 -11.38 -5.50 5.32
N ARG A 230 -11.45 -6.59 4.57
CA ARG A 230 -10.25 -7.37 4.26
C ARG A 230 -9.43 -6.66 3.18
N HIS A 231 -8.18 -7.08 3.00
CA HIS A 231 -7.41 -6.64 1.84
C HIS A 231 -8.13 -7.02 0.53
N VAL A 232 -7.96 -6.20 -0.51
CA VAL A 232 -8.51 -6.42 -1.86
C VAL A 232 -7.88 -7.64 -2.57
N GLU A 233 -8.36 -7.95 -3.77
CA GLU A 233 -7.96 -9.10 -4.60
C GLU A 233 -6.44 -9.26 -4.68
N ALA A 234 -5.90 -10.34 -4.12
CA ALA A 234 -4.45 -10.56 -4.01
C ALA A 234 -3.95 -11.87 -4.60
N HIS A 235 -4.84 -12.86 -4.77
CA HIS A 235 -4.46 -14.22 -5.18
C HIS A 235 -5.12 -14.58 -6.52
N PRO A 236 -4.42 -14.43 -7.66
CA PRO A 236 -4.91 -14.89 -8.96
C PRO A 236 -4.95 -16.43 -9.04
N SER A 237 -4.23 -17.11 -8.14
CA SER A 237 -4.30 -18.54 -7.88
C SER A 237 -3.97 -18.81 -6.41
N GLY A 238 -4.36 -19.97 -5.88
CA GLY A 238 -4.15 -20.32 -4.46
C GLY A 238 -2.69 -20.46 -4.03
N ASN A 239 -1.72 -20.49 -4.95
CA ASN A 239 -0.30 -20.65 -4.65
C ASN A 239 0.52 -19.36 -4.86
N PHE A 240 -0.13 -18.25 -5.26
CA PHE A 240 0.54 -16.98 -5.48
C PHE A 240 0.59 -16.18 -4.18
N GLU A 241 1.79 -15.74 -3.78
CA GLU A 241 2.01 -14.84 -2.65
C GLU A 241 3.26 -14.00 -2.89
N ASN A 242 3.13 -12.68 -2.77
CA ASN A 242 4.22 -11.70 -2.87
C ASN A 242 4.05 -10.52 -1.87
N GLY A 243 3.10 -10.64 -0.94
CA GLY A 243 2.71 -9.61 0.03
C GLY A 243 1.78 -8.52 -0.49
N ASN A 244 1.66 -8.37 -1.82
CA ASN A 244 0.87 -7.35 -2.48
C ASN A 244 -0.53 -7.86 -2.89
N TYR A 245 -1.41 -6.94 -3.31
CA TYR A 245 -2.58 -7.28 -4.10
C TYR A 245 -2.22 -7.43 -5.60
N VAL A 246 -3.18 -7.84 -6.43
CA VAL A 246 -3.03 -7.89 -7.90
C VAL A 246 -3.82 -6.78 -8.59
N CYS A 247 -3.66 -6.64 -9.91
CA CYS A 247 -4.32 -5.59 -10.69
C CYS A 247 -5.84 -5.45 -10.44
N GLN A 248 -6.57 -6.56 -10.28
CA GLN A 248 -7.98 -6.53 -9.86
C GLN A 248 -8.18 -5.79 -8.55
N GLY A 249 -7.28 -6.01 -7.59
CA GLY A 249 -7.31 -5.38 -6.28
C GLY A 249 -7.11 -3.87 -6.38
N GLN A 250 -6.26 -3.39 -7.30
CA GLN A 250 -6.09 -1.95 -7.52
C GLN A 250 -7.36 -1.27 -8.04
N TRP A 251 -8.16 -1.94 -8.89
CA TRP A 251 -9.47 -1.42 -9.29
C TRP A 251 -10.40 -1.23 -8.10
N ARG A 252 -10.47 -2.23 -7.20
CA ARG A 252 -11.28 -2.15 -5.99
C ARG A 252 -10.74 -1.08 -5.04
N ALA A 253 -9.45 -1.10 -4.73
CA ALA A 253 -8.83 -0.18 -3.76
C ALA A 253 -9.00 1.29 -4.17
N LEU A 254 -8.86 1.62 -5.45
CA LEU A 254 -9.07 2.99 -5.95
C LEU A 254 -10.56 3.34 -6.11
N GLY A 255 -11.41 2.38 -6.50
CA GLY A 255 -12.79 2.65 -6.87
C GLY A 255 -13.81 2.56 -5.73
N ALA A 256 -13.51 1.82 -4.66
CA ALA A 256 -14.49 1.46 -3.64
C ALA A 256 -14.76 2.58 -2.62
N ASN A 257 -13.99 3.66 -2.63
CA ASN A 257 -14.08 4.72 -1.61
C ASN A 257 -15.48 5.31 -1.44
N ALA A 258 -16.20 5.55 -2.55
CA ALA A 258 -17.58 6.01 -2.51
C ALA A 258 -18.52 4.98 -1.89
N ARG A 259 -18.32 3.68 -2.17
CA ARG A 259 -19.11 2.57 -1.60
C ARG A 259 -18.90 2.49 -0.09
N LEU A 260 -17.65 2.58 0.36
CA LEU A 260 -17.31 2.61 1.78
C LEU A 260 -17.91 3.82 2.48
N SER A 261 -17.87 5.00 1.86
CA SER A 261 -18.52 6.20 2.38
C SER A 261 -20.04 6.05 2.52
N GLU A 262 -20.71 5.42 1.55
CA GLU A 262 -22.14 5.13 1.62
C GLU A 262 -22.48 4.15 2.77
N ILE A 263 -21.68 3.10 2.96
CA ILE A 263 -21.84 2.12 4.04
C ILE A 263 -21.68 2.79 5.42
N MET A 264 -20.62 3.58 5.58
CA MET A 264 -20.31 4.25 6.85
C MET A 264 -21.25 5.43 7.15
N LYS A 265 -21.90 6.00 6.14
CA LYS A 265 -22.82 7.17 6.19
C LYS A 265 -22.19 8.48 6.65
N ARG A 266 -20.96 8.44 7.17
CA ARG A 266 -20.11 9.57 7.51
C ARG A 266 -18.67 9.19 7.27
N LYS A 267 -17.83 10.21 7.05
CA LYS A 267 -16.38 10.03 7.02
C LYS A 267 -15.89 9.45 8.36
N PRO A 268 -15.02 8.42 8.35
CA PRO A 268 -14.42 7.92 9.58
C PRO A 268 -13.50 8.96 10.21
N ASP A 269 -13.36 8.89 11.52
CA ASP A 269 -12.44 9.70 12.31
C ASP A 269 -11.01 9.15 12.21
N HIS A 270 -10.88 7.84 11.96
CA HIS A 270 -9.61 7.15 11.84
C HIS A 270 -9.62 6.10 10.74
N VAL A 271 -8.47 5.91 10.09
CA VAL A 271 -8.17 4.74 9.26
C VAL A 271 -7.03 3.96 9.92
N PHE A 272 -7.26 2.68 10.22
CA PHE A 272 -6.33 1.82 10.95
C PHE A 272 -5.98 0.58 10.13
N THR A 273 -4.73 0.15 10.12
CA THR A 273 -4.32 -1.02 9.33
C THR A 273 -3.01 -1.63 9.85
N SER A 274 -2.64 -2.79 9.31
CA SER A 274 -1.40 -3.47 9.66
C SER A 274 -0.19 -2.69 9.18
N ASN A 275 0.94 -2.84 9.87
CA ASN A 275 2.19 -2.20 9.45
C ASN A 275 2.77 -2.92 8.21
N PRO A 276 3.02 -2.20 7.10
CA PRO A 276 3.57 -2.78 5.89
C PRO A 276 4.98 -3.35 6.08
N ASN A 277 5.69 -3.05 7.17
CA ASN A 277 7.00 -3.64 7.46
C ASN A 277 6.92 -5.06 8.04
N ASN A 278 5.73 -5.53 8.44
CA ASN A 278 5.60 -6.91 8.89
C ASN A 278 5.86 -7.87 7.71
N ILE A 279 6.39 -9.05 7.99
CA ILE A 279 6.79 -10.02 6.95
C ILE A 279 5.67 -11.05 6.74
N ILE A 280 5.51 -11.48 5.50
CA ILE A 280 4.72 -12.65 5.13
C ILE A 280 5.61 -13.66 4.40
N GLY A 281 5.34 -14.95 4.59
CA GLY A 281 6.04 -16.01 3.87
C GLY A 281 5.71 -15.96 2.38
N CYS A 282 6.73 -15.74 1.55
CA CYS A 282 6.67 -15.80 0.09
C CYS A 282 7.95 -16.45 -0.46
N ASN A 283 8.09 -16.58 -1.77
CA ASN A 283 9.36 -16.96 -2.39
C ASN A 283 10.35 -15.76 -2.33
N GLY A 284 10.97 -15.55 -1.17
CA GLY A 284 11.85 -14.41 -0.88
C GLY A 284 11.47 -13.72 0.43
N THR A 285 11.95 -12.49 0.62
CA THR A 285 11.51 -11.63 1.73
C THR A 285 10.49 -10.63 1.21
N CYS A 286 9.21 -10.87 1.49
CA CYS A 286 8.11 -9.98 1.15
C CYS A 286 7.51 -9.37 2.41
N SER A 287 7.20 -8.09 2.35
CA SER A 287 6.44 -7.46 3.42
C SER A 287 4.94 -7.55 3.14
N TYR A 288 4.13 -7.59 4.21
CA TYR A 288 2.69 -7.76 4.15
C TYR A 288 1.98 -6.41 3.93
N ILE A 289 2.02 -5.94 2.68
CA ILE A 289 1.63 -4.57 2.31
C ILE A 289 0.15 -4.43 1.95
N ARG A 290 -0.49 -5.49 1.45
CA ARG A 290 -1.83 -5.43 0.85
C ARG A 290 -2.95 -4.86 1.73
N PRO A 291 -3.03 -5.06 3.07
CA PRO A 291 -4.12 -4.46 3.85
C PRO A 291 -3.96 -2.95 3.96
N SER A 292 -2.73 -2.48 4.14
CA SER A 292 -2.45 -1.04 4.23
C SER A 292 -2.75 -0.32 2.92
N LEU A 293 -2.40 -0.94 1.79
CA LEU A 293 -2.67 -0.43 0.45
C LEU A 293 -4.16 -0.50 0.07
N THR A 294 -4.95 -1.36 0.71
CA THR A 294 -6.40 -1.45 0.47
C THR A 294 -7.13 -0.20 0.95
N VAL A 295 -6.78 0.32 2.12
CA VAL A 295 -7.46 1.49 2.73
C VAL A 295 -6.69 2.81 2.53
N ALA A 296 -5.46 2.75 2.02
CA ALA A 296 -4.68 3.93 1.69
C ALA A 296 -5.38 4.87 0.70
N PRO A 297 -5.95 4.42 -0.43
CA PRO A 297 -6.65 5.32 -1.35
C PRO A 297 -7.82 6.07 -0.69
N PHE A 298 -8.59 5.41 0.19
CA PHE A 298 -9.64 6.06 0.97
C PHE A 298 -9.08 7.18 1.85
N ALA A 299 -7.99 6.91 2.57
CA ALA A 299 -7.33 7.90 3.41
C ALA A 299 -6.76 9.06 2.59
N ILE A 300 -6.25 8.78 1.39
CA ILE A 300 -5.73 9.78 0.45
C ILE A 300 -6.86 10.71 -0.03
N GLU A 301 -7.98 10.16 -0.52
CA GLU A 301 -9.13 10.93 -1.01
C GLU A 301 -9.75 11.81 0.08
N HIS A 302 -9.79 11.31 1.31
CA HIS A 302 -10.44 11.99 2.43
C HIS A 302 -9.52 12.83 3.31
N HIS A 303 -8.24 12.97 2.94
CA HIS A 303 -7.22 13.70 3.69
C HIS A 303 -7.08 13.22 5.15
N LEU A 304 -7.08 11.90 5.34
CA LEU A 304 -6.93 11.25 6.64
C LEU A 304 -5.54 10.62 6.79
N PRO A 305 -4.94 10.67 7.99
CA PRO A 305 -3.74 9.89 8.27
C PRO A 305 -4.05 8.39 8.34
N LEU A 306 -3.06 7.55 8.05
CA LEU A 306 -3.13 6.11 8.25
C LEU A 306 -2.48 5.73 9.58
N THR A 307 -3.25 5.21 10.53
CA THR A 307 -2.68 4.63 11.76
C THR A 307 -2.18 3.23 11.46
N LEU A 308 -0.87 3.01 11.57
CA LEU A 308 -0.23 1.71 11.38
C LEU A 308 -0.08 0.99 12.71
N ALA A 309 -0.50 -0.27 12.79
CA ALA A 309 -0.41 -1.07 13.99
C ALA A 309 1.05 -1.30 14.45
N GLU A 310 1.29 -1.30 15.76
CA GLU A 310 2.62 -1.59 16.34
C GLU A 310 2.84 -3.09 16.63
N PHE A 311 1.85 -3.93 16.28
CA PHE A 311 1.85 -5.39 16.47
C PHE A 311 1.74 -6.12 15.12
N GLN A 312 1.90 -7.44 15.10
CA GLN A 312 1.93 -8.18 13.84
C GLN A 312 0.55 -8.29 13.20
N TRP A 313 0.50 -8.29 11.87
CA TRP A 313 -0.75 -8.47 11.10
C TRP A 313 -1.54 -9.74 11.45
N ASN A 314 -0.88 -10.77 12.00
CA ASN A 314 -1.52 -12.02 12.40
C ASN A 314 -1.95 -12.06 13.88
N ASP A 315 -1.72 -11.01 14.66
CA ASP A 315 -2.09 -10.90 16.08
C ASP A 315 -3.55 -10.44 16.25
N ALA A 316 -4.47 -11.40 16.12
CA ALA A 316 -5.91 -11.14 16.21
C ALA A 316 -6.36 -10.63 17.59
N ILE A 317 -5.66 -11.02 18.65
CA ILE A 317 -5.95 -10.55 20.02
C ILE A 317 -5.63 -9.06 20.12
N ASP A 318 -4.43 -8.66 19.68
CA ASP A 318 -4.01 -7.26 19.75
C ASP A 318 -4.85 -6.37 18.84
N LEU A 319 -5.33 -6.88 17.69
CA LEU A 319 -6.32 -6.18 16.87
C LEU A 319 -7.62 -5.89 17.65
N ALA A 320 -8.19 -6.90 18.33
CA ALA A 320 -9.39 -6.71 19.14
C ALA A 320 -9.15 -5.75 20.32
N GLN A 321 -7.99 -5.87 20.98
CA GLN A 321 -7.60 -5.00 22.09
C GLN A 321 -7.42 -3.55 21.63
N ALA A 322 -6.70 -3.31 20.54
CA ALA A 322 -6.51 -1.97 19.95
C ALA A 322 -7.85 -1.31 19.62
N LEU A 323 -8.81 -2.06 19.07
CA LEU A 323 -10.07 -1.48 18.60
C LEU A 323 -11.10 -1.29 19.72
N PHE A 324 -11.15 -2.15 20.75
CA PHE A 324 -12.25 -2.16 21.72
C PHE A 324 -11.85 -2.04 23.19
N ASN A 325 -10.57 -2.21 23.55
CA ASN A 325 -10.11 -2.02 24.92
C ASN A 325 -9.49 -0.63 25.10
N ARG A 326 -10.15 0.21 25.91
CA ARG A 326 -9.67 1.56 26.26
C ARG A 326 -8.31 1.57 26.96
N ALA A 327 -7.97 0.50 27.68
CA ALA A 327 -6.68 0.36 28.35
C ALA A 327 -5.56 -0.16 27.43
N SER A 328 -5.87 -0.46 26.15
CA SER A 328 -4.88 -0.93 25.20
C SER A 328 -3.85 0.16 24.88
N PRO A 329 -2.54 -0.15 24.87
CA PRO A 329 -1.51 0.82 24.46
C PRO A 329 -1.51 1.04 22.94
N TYR A 330 -2.09 0.12 22.16
CA TYR A 330 -1.89 0.07 20.71
C TYR A 330 -2.70 1.11 19.93
N PHE A 331 -3.77 1.64 20.52
CA PHE A 331 -4.59 2.66 19.87
C PHE A 331 -5.41 3.49 20.87
N SER A 332 -4.80 4.56 21.38
CA SER A 332 -5.45 5.48 22.32
C SER A 332 -6.29 6.53 21.59
N ARG A 333 -7.54 6.72 22.04
CA ARG A 333 -8.50 7.69 21.51
C ARG A 333 -9.42 8.21 22.60
N ALA A 334 -10.24 9.22 22.27
CA ALA A 334 -11.28 9.72 23.17
C ALA A 334 -12.25 8.60 23.60
N GLU A 335 -12.81 8.73 24.81
CA GLU A 335 -13.60 7.67 25.46
C GLU A 335 -14.94 7.36 24.77
N HIS A 336 -15.45 8.30 23.98
CA HIS A 336 -16.71 8.21 23.23
C HIS A 336 -16.49 8.40 21.72
N GLY A 337 -17.28 7.70 20.90
CA GLY A 337 -17.81 8.31 19.68
C GLY A 337 -16.97 8.28 18.40
N GLY A 338 -16.08 7.30 18.20
CA GLY A 338 -15.26 7.22 16.98
C GLY A 338 -15.83 6.32 15.88
N THR A 339 -15.74 6.76 14.63
CA THR A 339 -15.93 5.89 13.44
C THR A 339 -14.57 5.52 12.85
N ILE A 340 -14.35 4.24 12.56
CA ILE A 340 -13.02 3.72 12.24
C ILE A 340 -13.14 2.80 11.03
N LEU A 341 -12.37 3.07 9.98
CA LEU A 341 -12.19 2.15 8.86
C LEU A 341 -10.93 1.32 9.11
N VAL A 342 -11.03 0.00 8.97
CA VAL A 342 -9.93 -0.93 9.24
C VAL A 342 -9.70 -1.84 8.04
N GLY A 343 -8.50 -1.81 7.46
CA GLY A 343 -8.06 -2.76 6.44
C GLY A 343 -7.15 -3.84 7.04
N TRP A 344 -7.50 -5.12 6.89
CA TRP A 344 -6.75 -6.23 7.53
C TRP A 344 -6.83 -7.57 6.77
N GLU A 345 -6.17 -8.61 7.28
CA GLU A 345 -6.32 -10.00 6.80
C GLU A 345 -7.63 -10.64 7.29
N HIS A 346 -8.43 -11.22 6.39
CA HIS A 346 -9.79 -11.73 6.68
C HIS A 346 -9.78 -12.81 7.78
N ALA A 347 -8.83 -13.74 7.74
CA ALA A 347 -8.72 -14.81 8.74
C ALA A 347 -8.42 -14.25 10.14
N HIS A 348 -7.71 -13.13 10.22
CA HIS A 348 -7.37 -12.49 11.51
C HIS A 348 -8.46 -11.51 11.97
N ILE A 349 -9.23 -10.93 11.05
CA ILE A 349 -10.50 -10.25 11.38
C ILE A 349 -11.45 -11.24 12.06
N GLU A 350 -11.68 -12.41 11.46
CA GLU A 350 -12.58 -13.41 12.03
C GLU A 350 -12.14 -13.84 13.43
N LYS A 351 -10.84 -14.13 13.61
CA LYS A 351 -10.27 -14.47 14.92
C LYS A 351 -10.41 -13.33 15.93
N ALA A 352 -10.22 -12.08 15.52
CA ALA A 352 -10.31 -10.91 16.40
C ALA A 352 -11.74 -10.70 16.88
N VAL A 353 -12.73 -10.80 15.98
CA VAL A 353 -14.15 -10.69 16.34
C VAL A 353 -14.59 -11.85 17.25
N LYS A 354 -14.15 -13.08 16.96
CA LYS A 354 -14.42 -14.23 17.84
C LYS A 354 -13.79 -14.06 19.22
N TYR A 355 -12.56 -13.55 19.31
CA TYR A 355 -11.90 -13.24 20.58
C TYR A 355 -12.61 -12.10 21.34
N LEU A 356 -13.02 -11.05 20.64
CA LEU A 356 -13.81 -9.96 21.21
C LEU A 356 -15.08 -10.50 21.88
N LEU A 357 -15.84 -11.34 21.18
CA LEU A 357 -17.08 -11.91 21.69
C LEU A 357 -16.86 -12.93 22.81
N THR A 358 -15.94 -13.90 22.63
CA THR A 358 -15.68 -14.96 23.62
C THR A 358 -14.94 -14.47 24.85
N GLY A 359 -13.85 -13.72 24.66
CA GLY A 359 -12.93 -13.33 25.72
C GLY A 359 -13.34 -12.04 26.40
N MET A 360 -13.54 -10.96 25.62
CA MET A 360 -13.78 -9.62 26.18
C MET A 360 -15.23 -9.45 26.60
N TYR A 361 -16.18 -9.84 25.76
CA TYR A 361 -17.63 -9.80 26.05
C TYR A 361 -18.15 -11.04 26.78
N ARG A 362 -17.33 -12.08 26.98
CA ARG A 362 -17.68 -13.32 27.70
C ARG A 362 -18.94 -14.01 27.16
N ASN A 363 -19.18 -13.93 25.85
CA ASN A 363 -20.37 -14.43 25.18
C ASN A 363 -20.02 -15.45 24.07
N PRO A 364 -19.73 -16.71 24.42
CA PRO A 364 -19.40 -17.75 23.44
C PRO A 364 -20.56 -18.11 22.51
N ALA A 365 -21.81 -17.93 22.94
CA ALA A 365 -22.98 -18.19 22.10
C ALA A 365 -23.10 -17.15 20.96
N ALA A 366 -22.77 -15.89 21.22
CA ALA A 366 -22.66 -14.87 20.18
C ALA A 366 -21.49 -15.14 19.23
N ALA A 367 -20.34 -15.55 19.77
CA ALA A 367 -19.17 -15.89 18.94
C ALA A 367 -19.42 -17.04 17.96
N ALA A 368 -20.23 -18.03 18.36
CA ALA A 368 -20.62 -19.15 17.50
C ALA A 368 -21.50 -18.74 16.30
N GLN A 369 -22.09 -17.54 16.33
CA GLN A 369 -22.92 -17.00 15.25
C GLN A 369 -22.12 -16.18 14.23
N VAL A 370 -20.84 -15.87 14.50
CA VAL A 370 -20.00 -15.10 13.57
C VAL A 370 -19.80 -15.93 12.29
N PRO A 371 -20.21 -15.42 11.11
CA PRO A 371 -20.05 -16.15 9.86
C PRO A 371 -18.57 -16.32 9.54
N SER A 372 -18.22 -17.46 8.93
CA SER A 372 -16.87 -17.63 8.38
C SER A 372 -16.64 -16.65 7.24
N TRP A 373 -15.48 -15.98 7.21
CA TRP A 373 -15.12 -15.11 6.09
C TRP A 373 -14.45 -15.96 5.00
N SER A 374 -15.14 -16.16 3.88
CA SER A 374 -14.62 -16.99 2.78
C SER A 374 -13.34 -16.40 2.21
N PHE A 375 -12.36 -17.24 1.87
CA PHE A 375 -11.13 -16.83 1.18
C PHE A 375 -11.42 -16.14 -0.17
N GLU A 376 -12.54 -16.43 -0.82
CA GLU A 376 -12.92 -15.84 -2.11
C GLU A 376 -13.69 -14.52 -2.00
N ASP A 377 -14.16 -14.17 -0.80
CA ASP A 377 -15.06 -13.04 -0.58
C ASP A 377 -14.31 -11.74 -0.26
N TYR A 378 -13.86 -11.01 -1.29
CA TYR A 378 -13.22 -9.69 -1.18
C TYR A 378 -14.18 -8.51 -0.94
N ASP A 379 -15.49 -8.78 -0.84
CA ASP A 379 -16.53 -7.76 -0.95
C ASP A 379 -17.20 -7.43 0.39
N SER A 380 -17.19 -8.37 1.34
CA SER A 380 -17.82 -8.18 2.64
C SER A 380 -17.22 -7.03 3.46
N VAL A 381 -18.09 -6.33 4.18
CA VAL A 381 -17.75 -5.31 5.18
C VAL A 381 -18.43 -5.69 6.49
N TRP A 382 -17.66 -5.80 7.56
CA TRP A 382 -18.19 -6.08 8.90
C TRP A 382 -18.25 -4.79 9.72
N GLU A 383 -19.43 -4.43 10.22
CA GLU A 383 -19.66 -3.33 11.15
C GLU A 383 -19.77 -3.88 12.58
N LEU A 384 -18.91 -3.39 13.47
CA LEU A 384 -19.03 -3.58 14.90
C LEU A 384 -19.30 -2.23 15.55
N SER A 385 -20.38 -2.13 16.33
CA SER A 385 -20.79 -0.88 16.97
C SER A 385 -21.06 -1.08 18.45
N THR A 386 -20.70 -0.09 19.26
CA THR A 386 -21.06 -0.04 20.68
C THR A 386 -22.09 1.05 20.94
N ASP A 387 -23.06 0.79 21.81
CA ASP A 387 -24.01 1.80 22.26
C ASP A 387 -23.46 2.60 23.46
N LYS A 388 -24.34 3.37 24.13
CA LYS A 388 -23.99 4.19 25.30
C LYS A 388 -23.62 3.36 26.54
N GLN A 389 -24.03 2.10 26.57
CA GLN A 389 -23.73 1.15 27.63
C GLN A 389 -22.50 0.30 27.30
N GLY A 390 -21.96 0.45 26.08
CA GLY A 390 -20.85 -0.37 25.58
C GLY A 390 -21.30 -1.72 25.03
N ASP A 391 -22.61 -1.96 24.91
CA ASP A 391 -23.12 -3.21 24.34
C ASP A 391 -22.78 -3.27 22.85
N LEU A 392 -22.27 -4.42 22.42
CA LEU A 392 -21.79 -4.63 21.07
C LEU A 392 -22.89 -5.12 20.15
N THR A 393 -22.97 -4.54 18.96
CA THR A 393 -23.72 -5.06 17.83
C THR A 393 -22.77 -5.31 16.66
N PHE A 394 -22.72 -6.55 16.19
CA PHE A 394 -22.10 -6.94 14.93
C PHE A 394 -23.14 -6.98 13.81
N ARG A 395 -22.79 -6.49 12.64
CA ARG A 395 -23.53 -6.60 11.38
C ARG A 395 -22.56 -6.83 10.23
N ASN A 396 -23.01 -7.48 9.16
CA ASN A 396 -22.26 -7.55 7.90
C ASN A 396 -23.08 -6.97 6.74
N THR A 397 -22.35 -6.41 5.78
CA THR A 397 -22.84 -5.92 4.49
C THR A 397 -21.71 -6.13 3.46
N CYS A 398 -21.75 -5.46 2.32
CA CYS A 398 -20.71 -5.55 1.30
C CYS A 398 -20.57 -4.26 0.49
N GLU A 399 -19.44 -4.10 -0.20
CA GLU A 399 -19.21 -3.01 -1.16
C GLU A 399 -20.04 -3.18 -2.45
N ALA A 400 -20.57 -4.39 -2.67
CA ALA A 400 -21.37 -4.80 -3.82
C ALA A 400 -20.58 -4.77 -5.13
N ILE A 401 -19.29 -5.10 -5.08
CA ILE A 401 -18.37 -5.14 -6.21
C ILE A 401 -18.08 -6.62 -6.56
N PRO A 402 -18.57 -7.13 -7.70
CA PRO A 402 -18.29 -8.51 -8.10
C PRO A 402 -16.84 -8.67 -8.56
N THR A 403 -16.04 -9.44 -7.79
CA THR A 403 -14.62 -9.72 -8.09
C THR A 403 -14.40 -10.24 -9.51
N THR A 404 -15.27 -11.13 -10.00
CA THR A 404 -15.14 -11.71 -11.35
C THR A 404 -15.39 -10.72 -12.48
N ALA A 405 -15.98 -9.56 -12.20
CA ALA A 405 -16.19 -8.50 -13.18
C ALA A 405 -15.08 -7.43 -13.18
N LEU A 406 -14.14 -7.49 -12.23
CA LEU A 406 -13.00 -6.57 -12.20
C LEU A 406 -11.96 -6.98 -13.26
N PRO A 407 -11.41 -6.01 -14.03
CA PRO A 407 -10.41 -6.31 -15.04
C PRO A 407 -9.15 -6.94 -14.45
N SER A 408 -8.60 -7.95 -15.13
CA SER A 408 -7.35 -8.61 -14.73
C SER A 408 -6.09 -7.78 -15.01
N THR A 409 -6.18 -6.78 -15.89
CA THR A 409 -5.11 -5.80 -16.14
C THR A 409 -5.27 -4.59 -15.22
N CYS A 410 -4.16 -3.98 -14.82
CA CYS A 410 -4.18 -2.80 -13.95
C CYS A 410 -4.86 -1.60 -14.67
N PRO A 411 -5.52 -0.69 -13.93
CA PRO A 411 -5.96 0.58 -14.49
C PRO A 411 -4.80 1.33 -15.13
N ALA A 412 -5.05 1.93 -16.29
CA ALA A 412 -4.07 2.74 -17.01
C ALA A 412 -4.32 4.23 -16.74
N PHE A 413 -3.26 4.95 -16.39
CA PHE A 413 -3.27 6.40 -16.20
C PHE A 413 -2.42 7.02 -17.30
N PHE A 414 -2.98 7.95 -18.06
CA PHE A 414 -2.27 8.64 -19.13
C PHE A 414 -1.89 10.05 -18.67
N GLN A 415 -0.82 10.59 -19.25
CA GLN A 415 -0.41 11.98 -19.06
C GLN A 415 -1.32 12.93 -19.83
#